data_AF-A0A1Q3NC31-F1
#
_entry.id   AF-A0A1Q3NC31-F1
#
_cell.length_a   1.000
_cell.length_b   1.000
_cell.length_c   1.000
_cell.angle_alpha   90.00
_cell.angle_beta   90.00
_cell.angle_gamma   90.00
#
_symmetry.space_group_name_H-M   'P 1'
#
loop_
_entity.id
_entity.type
_entity.pdbx_description
1 polymer ?
#
loop_
_entity_poly.entity_id
_entity_poly.type
_entity_poly.pdbx_seq_one_letter_code
_entity_poly.pdbx_strand_id
1 'polypeptide(L)'
;MSNSLIKLGVYIKFPSRINYIKYLSQFNTDFTVNQQSLNKYIDEGKYSYIVEMPEFNLIENFYFDSTNAETCLIGLSESKRQINLLSILNCLTYNEEYSKSLYYKAFSTLLKLENTKEKIQQSKEGKFPKTSILLFLAEIGNTIGDTLSQGWFDLAINITKQINFFINTDIEIFNDATDSYGKRRTQYFILRLINNWQKWSDSNYPKCAYDEPLFNILIDEWRTEDMARIEHLLLCALDRHTHQCRPDNSKAFFDFSSGFYEYIPYEVLSVLRLRELLGLQNPVLEHVLTNTPLGQLHPITNPDNYMDDFLLGILKRVLEEYPDFVDDLFAGGSLFADTFQQTPSKKSWKFWKK
;
A
#
# COMPACT_ATOMS: atom_id res chain seq x y z
N MET A 1 32.49 -25.54 5.93
CA MET A 1 32.86 -24.94 4.64
C MET A 1 32.04 -25.61 3.54
N SER A 2 31.07 -24.91 2.97
CA SER A 2 30.59 -25.10 1.59
C SER A 2 29.80 -23.84 1.18
N ASN A 3 30.54 -22.72 1.08
CA ASN A 3 30.12 -21.58 0.27
C ASN A 3 30.30 -21.97 -1.20
N SER A 4 29.21 -22.14 -1.95
CA SER A 4 29.08 -21.75 -3.38
C SER A 4 27.88 -22.45 -4.03
N LEU A 5 26.69 -21.98 -3.70
CA LEU A 5 25.68 -21.79 -4.73
C LEU A 5 25.49 -20.28 -4.81
N ILE A 6 26.30 -19.63 -5.64
CA ILE A 6 25.84 -18.40 -6.27
C ILE A 6 24.63 -18.86 -7.08
N LYS A 7 23.42 -18.77 -6.49
CA LYS A 7 22.18 -19.01 -7.21
C LYS A 7 22.17 -17.99 -8.34
N LEU A 8 22.31 -18.48 -9.57
CA LEU A 8 22.33 -17.67 -10.78
C LEU A 8 21.13 -16.71 -10.72
N GLY A 9 21.38 -15.39 -10.75
CA GLY A 9 20.33 -14.37 -10.82
C GLY A 9 20.19 -13.44 -9.61
N VAL A 10 20.58 -13.86 -8.40
CA VAL A 10 20.48 -12.99 -7.21
C VAL A 10 21.48 -11.83 -7.31
N TYR A 11 21.00 -10.60 -7.14
CA TYR A 11 21.87 -9.44 -7.16
C TYR A 11 22.90 -9.49 -6.03
N ILE A 12 24.19 -9.39 -6.38
CA ILE A 12 25.29 -9.56 -5.42
C ILE A 12 25.28 -8.57 -4.25
N LYS A 13 24.69 -7.38 -4.43
CA LYS A 13 24.55 -6.39 -3.34
C LYS A 13 23.15 -6.37 -2.71
N PHE A 14 22.30 -7.34 -3.02
CA PHE A 14 21.09 -7.54 -2.26
C PHE A 14 21.46 -7.78 -0.79
N PRO A 15 20.87 -7.03 0.16
CA PRO A 15 21.28 -7.12 1.54
C PRO A 15 21.05 -8.54 2.08
N SER A 16 22.01 -9.03 2.86
CA SER A 16 21.79 -10.26 3.62
C SER A 16 20.72 -10.03 4.67
N ARG A 17 20.03 -11.10 5.11
CA ARG A 17 18.97 -11.00 6.12
C ARG A 17 19.44 -10.32 7.40
N ILE A 18 20.67 -10.62 7.81
CA ILE A 18 21.30 -10.03 9.00
C ILE A 18 21.49 -8.52 8.83
N ASN A 19 21.99 -8.09 7.67
CA ASN A 19 22.18 -6.66 7.39
C ASN A 19 20.82 -5.94 7.26
N TYR A 20 19.83 -6.60 6.68
CA TYR A 20 18.48 -6.06 6.58
C TYR A 20 17.81 -5.87 7.95
N ILE A 21 17.88 -6.88 8.83
CA ILE A 21 17.41 -6.76 10.23
C ILE A 21 18.13 -5.60 10.94
N LYS A 22 19.46 -5.49 10.77
CA LYS A 22 20.24 -4.39 11.35
C LYS A 22 19.77 -3.03 10.85
N TYR A 23 19.51 -2.89 9.55
CA TYR A 23 18.95 -1.66 8.97
C TYR A 23 17.59 -1.33 9.58
N LEU A 24 16.65 -2.29 9.57
CA LEU A 24 15.32 -2.10 10.14
C LEU A 24 15.36 -1.74 11.64
N SER A 25 16.32 -2.29 12.40
CA SER A 25 16.44 -1.99 13.84
C SER A 25 16.93 -0.58 14.17
N GLN A 26 17.42 0.18 13.17
CA GLN A 26 17.91 1.55 13.37
C GLN A 26 16.80 2.59 13.45
N PHE A 27 15.62 2.27 12.92
CA PHE A 27 14.48 3.19 12.96
C PHE A 27 13.74 2.99 14.27
N ASN A 28 13.67 4.04 15.09
CA ASN A 28 12.92 4.03 16.33
C ASN A 28 11.42 3.93 16.00
N THR A 29 10.75 2.87 16.45
CA THR A 29 9.31 2.71 16.30
C THR A 29 8.63 3.29 17.53
N ASP A 30 8.18 4.53 17.45
CA ASP A 30 7.37 5.17 18.51
C ASP A 30 5.93 4.67 18.50
N PHE A 31 5.73 3.35 18.35
CA PHE A 31 4.41 2.71 18.31
C PHE A 31 3.56 3.08 19.53
N THR A 32 4.16 3.08 20.72
CA THR A 32 3.49 3.45 21.97
C THR A 32 3.00 4.90 21.93
N VAL A 33 3.81 5.83 21.40
CA VAL A 33 3.44 7.24 21.29
C VAL A 33 2.31 7.40 20.28
N ASN A 34 2.43 6.78 19.10
CA ASN A 34 1.40 6.80 18.06
C ASN A 34 0.08 6.22 18.57
N GLN A 35 0.14 5.13 19.35
CA GLN A 35 -1.03 4.51 19.96
C GLN A 35 -1.67 5.41 21.01
N GLN A 36 -0.88 6.07 21.86
CA GLN A 36 -1.37 7.03 22.84
C GLN A 36 -2.04 8.24 22.17
N SER A 37 -1.44 8.78 21.12
CA SER A 37 -2.02 9.85 20.30
C SER A 37 -3.36 9.42 19.71
N LEU A 38 -3.45 8.22 19.12
CA LEU A 38 -4.70 7.77 18.51
C LEU A 38 -5.78 7.40 19.55
N ASN A 39 -5.42 6.88 20.72
CA ASN A 39 -6.38 6.70 21.82
C ASN A 39 -6.96 8.04 22.26
N LYS A 40 -6.12 9.06 22.42
CA LYS A 40 -6.58 10.42 22.72
C LYS A 40 -7.48 10.98 21.61
N TYR A 41 -7.19 10.70 20.34
CA TYR A 41 -8.07 11.05 19.22
C TYR A 41 -9.45 10.42 19.31
N ILE A 42 -9.50 9.12 19.62
CA ILE A 42 -10.76 8.39 19.82
C ILE A 42 -11.57 9.04 20.94
N ASP A 43 -10.94 9.33 22.08
CA ASP A 43 -11.61 9.80 23.30
C ASP A 43 -12.06 11.27 23.21
N GLU A 44 -11.16 12.16 22.80
CA GLU A 44 -11.36 13.62 22.94
C GLU A 44 -11.87 14.26 21.64
N GLY A 45 -11.57 13.65 20.49
CA GLY A 45 -11.61 14.32 19.18
C GLY A 45 -10.68 15.55 19.15
N LYS A 46 -10.39 16.06 17.95
CA LYS A 46 -9.51 17.22 17.69
C LYS A 46 -8.00 16.93 17.69
N TYR A 47 -7.43 16.90 16.48
CA TYR A 47 -6.04 17.30 16.24
C TYR A 47 -5.99 18.44 15.25
N SER A 48 -6.53 19.61 15.61
CA SER A 48 -6.27 20.81 14.81
C SER A 48 -4.81 21.20 14.98
N TYR A 49 -3.96 20.84 14.03
CA TYR A 49 -2.70 21.54 13.84
C TYR A 49 -2.83 22.36 12.58
N ILE A 50 -2.33 23.58 12.67
CA ILE A 50 -2.28 24.52 11.58
C ILE A 50 -0.99 24.23 10.84
N VAL A 51 -1.09 23.74 9.61
CA VAL A 51 0.02 23.84 8.67
C VAL A 51 -0.08 25.19 8.00
N GLU A 52 0.86 26.06 8.32
CA GLU A 52 1.10 27.23 7.49
C GLU A 52 1.96 26.77 6.32
N MET A 53 1.44 26.93 5.11
CA MET A 53 2.23 26.83 3.88
C MET A 53 2.46 28.26 3.36
N PRO A 54 3.39 29.03 3.96
CA PRO A 54 3.59 30.44 3.65
C PRO A 54 3.89 30.68 2.16
N GLU A 55 4.53 29.74 1.48
CA GLU A 55 4.76 29.76 0.03
C GLU A 55 3.47 29.74 -0.81
N PHE A 56 2.36 29.25 -0.25
CA PHE A 56 1.05 29.17 -0.92
C PHE A 56 -0.01 30.06 -0.24
N ASN A 57 0.37 30.81 0.81
CA ASN A 57 -0.53 31.64 1.61
C ASN A 57 -1.76 30.88 2.14
N LEU A 58 -1.54 29.62 2.54
CA LEU A 58 -2.58 28.70 3.02
C LEU A 58 -2.37 28.35 4.48
N ILE A 59 -3.49 28.29 5.19
CA ILE A 59 -3.61 27.84 6.57
C ILE A 59 -4.65 26.74 6.55
N GLU A 60 -4.22 25.50 6.75
CA GLU A 60 -5.13 24.35 6.83
C GLU A 60 -5.25 23.86 8.26
N ASN A 61 -6.50 23.68 8.71
CA ASN A 61 -6.80 22.91 9.90
C ASN A 61 -7.00 21.48 9.46
N PHE A 62 -6.02 20.63 9.73
CA PHE A 62 -6.22 19.20 9.64
C PHE A 62 -6.82 18.73 10.95
N TYR A 63 -7.74 17.77 10.93
CA TYR A 63 -8.25 17.14 12.17
C TYR A 63 -7.69 15.73 12.36
N PHE A 64 -7.14 15.16 11.28
CA PHE A 64 -6.41 13.90 11.18
C PHE A 64 -5.36 14.05 10.05
N ASP A 65 -4.07 14.00 10.37
CA ASP A 65 -3.03 14.28 9.37
C ASP A 65 -2.53 13.03 8.65
N SER A 66 -2.88 12.81 7.39
CA SER A 66 -2.23 11.76 6.60
C SER A 66 -0.72 12.00 6.29
N THR A 67 -0.10 13.04 6.85
CA THR A 67 1.29 13.46 6.60
C THR A 67 2.15 13.54 7.86
N ASN A 68 1.57 13.62 9.07
CA ASN A 68 2.28 13.57 10.34
C ASN A 68 2.20 12.15 10.91
N ALA A 69 3.35 11.47 10.90
CA ALA A 69 3.46 10.10 11.37
C ALA A 69 3.10 9.93 12.87
N GLU A 70 3.14 10.99 13.69
CA GLU A 70 2.88 10.88 15.13
C GLU A 70 1.39 10.92 15.51
N THR A 71 0.52 11.34 14.59
CA THR A 71 -0.90 11.63 14.86
C THR A 71 -1.88 10.96 13.91
N CYS A 72 -1.42 10.02 13.05
CA CYS A 72 -2.31 9.32 12.13
C CYS A 72 -2.12 7.81 12.08
N LEU A 73 -3.14 7.15 11.52
CA LEU A 73 -3.16 5.71 11.30
C LEU A 73 -1.97 5.22 10.46
N ILE A 74 -1.40 6.07 9.58
CA ILE A 74 -0.21 5.72 8.77
C ILE A 74 0.96 5.42 9.70
N GLY A 75 1.34 6.33 10.59
CA GLY A 75 2.51 6.14 11.42
C GLY A 75 2.36 5.05 12.47
N LEU A 76 1.14 4.82 12.99
CA LEU A 76 0.86 3.63 13.80
C LEU A 76 1.03 2.35 12.98
N SER A 77 0.44 2.29 11.78
CA SER A 77 0.49 1.11 10.92
C SER A 77 1.91 0.76 10.51
N GLU A 78 2.73 1.75 10.11
CA GLU A 78 4.12 1.54 9.72
C GLU A 78 5.01 1.16 10.90
N SER A 79 4.81 1.79 12.07
CA SER A 79 5.55 1.41 13.29
C SER A 79 5.25 -0.03 13.71
N LYS A 80 3.97 -0.41 13.72
CA LYS A 80 3.55 -1.78 14.04
C LYS A 80 4.06 -2.77 13.00
N ARG A 81 3.96 -2.42 11.71
CA ARG A 81 4.47 -3.24 10.59
C ARG A 81 5.95 -3.50 10.75
N GLN A 82 6.76 -2.49 11.08
CA GLN A 82 8.19 -2.65 11.28
C GLN A 82 8.53 -3.57 12.46
N ILE A 83 7.86 -3.42 13.60
CA ILE A 83 8.02 -4.32 14.76
C ILE A 83 7.73 -5.78 14.37
N ASN A 84 6.64 -5.99 13.65
CA ASN A 84 6.22 -7.31 13.19
C ASN A 84 7.18 -7.90 12.14
N LEU A 85 7.69 -7.08 11.21
CA LEU A 85 8.71 -7.49 10.23
C LEU A 85 9.99 -7.97 10.93
N LEU A 86 10.48 -7.21 11.91
CA LEU A 86 11.63 -7.60 12.71
C LEU A 86 11.40 -8.93 13.43
N SER A 87 10.22 -9.13 14.02
CA SER A 87 9.85 -10.40 14.65
C SER A 87 9.87 -11.56 13.66
N ILE A 88 9.22 -11.41 12.50
CA ILE A 88 9.18 -12.45 11.45
C ILE A 88 10.58 -12.82 10.97
N LEU A 89 11.44 -11.82 10.71
CA LEU A 89 12.78 -12.05 10.17
C LEU A 89 13.74 -12.68 11.18
N ASN A 90 13.57 -12.37 12.48
CA ASN A 90 14.36 -12.97 13.55
C ASN A 90 13.92 -14.41 13.86
N CYS A 91 12.61 -14.66 13.92
CA CYS A 91 12.05 -15.96 14.30
C CYS A 91 11.86 -16.91 13.12
N LEU A 92 11.83 -16.41 11.89
CA LEU A 92 11.46 -17.15 10.67
C LEU A 92 10.09 -17.82 10.76
N THR A 93 9.18 -17.19 11.50
CA THR A 93 7.79 -17.61 11.64
C THR A 93 6.90 -16.44 11.31
N TYR A 94 5.85 -16.68 10.53
CA TYR A 94 4.85 -15.66 10.25
C TYR A 94 4.07 -15.30 11.53
N ASN A 95 3.71 -14.03 11.67
CA ASN A 95 3.01 -13.51 12.84
C ASN A 95 1.67 -12.92 12.38
N GLU A 96 0.55 -13.38 12.95
CA GLU A 96 -0.78 -12.85 12.61
C GLU A 96 -0.93 -11.34 12.92
N GLU A 97 -0.20 -10.83 13.91
CA GLU A 97 -0.14 -9.39 14.19
C GLU A 97 0.40 -8.60 12.99
N TYR A 98 1.18 -9.22 12.11
CA TYR A 98 1.61 -8.62 10.87
C TYR A 98 0.44 -8.38 9.93
N SER A 99 -0.45 -9.37 9.74
CA SER A 99 -1.69 -9.19 8.98
C SER A 99 -2.52 -8.04 9.54
N LYS A 100 -2.69 -7.95 10.86
CA LYS A 100 -3.36 -6.80 11.48
C LYS A 100 -2.71 -5.45 11.11
N SER A 101 -1.38 -5.36 11.12
CA SER A 101 -0.68 -4.13 10.71
C SER A 101 -0.87 -3.78 9.22
N LEU A 102 -0.94 -4.78 8.34
CA LEU A 102 -1.24 -4.58 6.92
C LEU A 102 -2.67 -4.08 6.72
N TYR A 103 -3.62 -4.57 7.53
CA TYR A 103 -5.01 -4.12 7.49
C TYR A 103 -5.15 -2.65 7.85
N TYR A 104 -4.44 -2.21 8.90
CA TYR A 104 -4.42 -0.80 9.30
C TYR A 104 -3.82 0.08 8.20
N LYS A 105 -2.75 -0.40 7.55
CA LYS A 105 -2.14 0.29 6.41
C LYS A 105 -3.09 0.40 5.22
N ALA A 106 -3.88 -0.64 4.93
CA ALA A 106 -4.89 -0.62 3.89
C ALA A 106 -5.96 0.45 4.15
N PHE A 107 -6.50 0.52 5.38
CA PHE A 107 -7.42 1.59 5.77
C PHE A 107 -6.79 2.96 5.70
N SER A 108 -5.54 3.07 6.11
CA SER A 108 -4.81 4.33 6.04
C SER A 108 -4.61 4.80 4.59
N THR A 109 -4.41 3.86 3.67
CA THR A 109 -4.33 4.12 2.24
C THR A 109 -5.68 4.58 1.69
N LEU A 110 -6.78 3.90 2.04
CA LEU A 110 -8.14 4.31 1.66
C LEU A 110 -8.46 5.72 2.17
N LEU A 111 -8.13 6.03 3.42
CA LEU A 111 -8.28 7.36 4.01
C LEU A 111 -7.55 8.44 3.21
N LYS A 112 -6.29 8.16 2.82
CA LYS A 112 -5.47 9.06 2.02
C LYS A 112 -6.02 9.28 0.62
N LEU A 113 -6.54 8.23 -0.02
CA LEU A 113 -7.12 8.29 -1.35
C LEU A 113 -8.42 9.11 -1.35
N GLU A 114 -9.35 8.87 -0.42
CA GLU A 114 -10.59 9.64 -0.34
C GLU A 114 -10.34 11.14 -0.08
N ASN A 115 -9.45 11.47 0.87
CA ASN A 115 -9.05 12.87 1.12
C ASN A 115 -8.47 13.53 -0.15
N THR A 116 -7.78 12.76 -0.98
CA THR A 116 -7.21 13.25 -2.24
C THR A 116 -8.29 13.62 -3.26
N LYS A 117 -9.43 12.90 -3.31
CA LYS A 117 -10.54 13.25 -4.22
C LYS A 117 -11.08 14.66 -3.92
N GLU A 118 -11.25 15.00 -2.64
CA GLU A 118 -11.73 16.33 -2.24
C GLU A 118 -10.71 17.41 -2.62
N LYS A 119 -9.42 17.19 -2.32
CA LYS A 119 -8.36 18.15 -2.66
C LYS A 119 -8.23 18.41 -4.15
N ILE A 120 -8.46 17.39 -4.99
CA ILE A 120 -8.54 17.55 -6.45
C ILE A 120 -9.66 18.52 -6.82
N GLN A 121 -10.86 18.35 -6.24
CA GLN A 121 -11.99 19.23 -6.50
C GLN A 121 -11.69 20.68 -6.07
N GLN A 122 -11.16 20.86 -4.85
CA GLN A 122 -10.75 22.17 -4.36
C GLN A 122 -9.67 22.82 -5.23
N SER A 123 -8.74 22.02 -5.78
CA SER A 123 -7.71 22.52 -6.70
C SER A 123 -8.25 22.97 -8.04
N LYS A 124 -9.24 22.26 -8.59
CA LYS A 124 -9.97 22.69 -9.80
C LYS A 124 -10.71 24.01 -9.59
N GLU A 125 -11.16 24.27 -8.36
CA GLU A 125 -11.78 25.54 -7.95
C GLU A 125 -10.78 26.65 -7.60
N GLY A 126 -9.47 26.38 -7.70
CA GLY A 126 -8.41 27.35 -7.36
C GLY A 126 -8.25 27.60 -5.85
N LYS A 127 -8.84 26.75 -5.01
CA LYS A 127 -8.79 26.87 -3.54
C LYS A 127 -7.61 26.10 -2.91
N PHE A 128 -7.04 25.15 -3.65
CA PHE A 128 -5.96 24.29 -3.17
C PHE A 128 -4.86 24.08 -4.23
N PRO A 129 -3.56 24.19 -3.88
CA PRO A 129 -2.47 24.12 -4.83
C PRO A 129 -2.19 22.66 -5.22
N LYS A 130 -1.93 22.43 -6.51
CA LYS A 130 -1.65 21.08 -7.05
C LYS A 130 -0.44 20.42 -6.38
N THR A 131 0.57 21.22 -6.01
CA THR A 131 1.80 20.75 -5.34
C THR A 131 1.55 20.15 -3.96
N SER A 132 0.37 20.34 -3.37
CA SER A 132 0.01 19.79 -2.07
C SER A 132 -0.85 18.51 -2.17
N ILE A 133 -1.06 17.97 -3.38
CA ILE A 133 -1.83 16.73 -3.67
C ILE A 133 -0.89 15.55 -4.02
N LEU A 134 0.28 15.46 -3.36
CA LEU A 134 1.29 14.46 -3.73
C LEU A 134 1.03 13.09 -3.09
N LEU A 135 0.72 12.10 -3.93
CA LEU A 135 0.69 10.69 -3.60
C LEU A 135 1.97 9.98 -4.08
N PHE A 136 2.29 8.84 -3.46
CA PHE A 136 3.39 7.97 -3.87
C PHE A 136 2.85 6.63 -4.35
N LEU A 137 3.07 6.32 -5.62
CA LEU A 137 2.69 5.06 -6.22
C LEU A 137 3.44 3.89 -5.61
N ALA A 138 4.70 4.08 -5.19
CA ALA A 138 5.46 3.06 -4.47
C ALA A 138 4.71 2.55 -3.21
N GLU A 139 4.25 3.48 -2.38
CA GLU A 139 3.57 3.18 -1.12
C GLU A 139 2.24 2.47 -1.37
N ILE A 140 1.41 3.04 -2.23
CA ILE A 140 0.06 2.55 -2.49
C ILE A 140 0.10 1.21 -3.25
N GLY A 141 1.00 1.08 -4.24
CA GLY A 141 1.19 -0.18 -4.95
C GLY A 141 1.68 -1.30 -4.04
N ASN A 142 2.53 -1.00 -3.04
CA ASN A 142 2.91 -1.96 -2.01
C ASN A 142 1.72 -2.33 -1.12
N THR A 143 0.82 -1.39 -0.78
CA THR A 143 -0.43 -1.72 -0.06
C THR A 143 -1.30 -2.67 -0.88
N ILE A 144 -1.41 -2.49 -2.20
CA ILE A 144 -2.12 -3.46 -3.05
C ILE A 144 -1.46 -4.83 -2.97
N GLY A 145 -0.14 -4.89 -3.09
CA GLY A 145 0.63 -6.12 -2.91
C GLY A 145 0.39 -6.78 -1.55
N ASP A 146 0.36 -5.99 -0.48
CA ASP A 146 0.02 -6.45 0.88
C ASP A 146 -1.38 -7.09 0.90
N THR A 147 -2.42 -6.39 0.43
CA THR A 147 -3.81 -6.88 0.42
C THR A 147 -3.97 -8.16 -0.43
N LEU A 148 -3.37 -8.21 -1.62
CA LEU A 148 -3.35 -9.43 -2.44
C LEU A 148 -2.62 -10.55 -1.72
N SER A 149 -1.43 -10.29 -1.14
CA SER A 149 -0.68 -11.34 -0.45
C SER A 149 -1.44 -11.96 0.73
N GLN A 150 -2.46 -11.29 1.29
CA GLN A 150 -3.32 -11.82 2.35
C GLN A 150 -4.61 -12.49 1.84
N GLY A 151 -4.92 -12.35 0.54
CA GLY A 151 -6.18 -12.81 -0.05
C GLY A 151 -7.35 -11.84 0.15
N TRP A 152 -7.08 -10.56 0.48
CA TRP A 152 -8.11 -9.53 0.64
C TRP A 152 -8.46 -8.89 -0.70
N PHE A 153 -9.06 -9.70 -1.57
CA PHE A 153 -9.26 -9.35 -2.97
C PHE A 153 -10.12 -8.11 -3.18
N ASP A 154 -11.20 -7.94 -2.42
CA ASP A 154 -12.08 -6.78 -2.57
C ASP A 154 -11.40 -5.47 -2.16
N LEU A 155 -10.54 -5.49 -1.14
CA LEU A 155 -9.68 -4.36 -0.78
C LEU A 155 -8.69 -4.03 -1.90
N ALA A 156 -8.01 -5.03 -2.44
CA ALA A 156 -7.07 -4.84 -3.56
C ALA A 156 -7.75 -4.22 -4.79
N ILE A 157 -8.94 -4.73 -5.14
CA ILE A 157 -9.79 -4.23 -6.23
C ILE A 157 -10.21 -2.79 -5.95
N ASN A 158 -10.68 -2.48 -4.74
CA ASN A 158 -11.13 -1.14 -4.37
C ASN A 158 -10.00 -0.12 -4.50
N ILE A 159 -8.86 -0.39 -3.86
CA ILE A 159 -7.68 0.50 -3.91
C ILE A 159 -7.23 0.70 -5.37
N THR A 160 -7.21 -0.37 -6.18
CA THR A 160 -6.85 -0.28 -7.60
C THR A 160 -7.82 0.57 -8.41
N LYS A 161 -9.14 0.45 -8.18
CA LYS A 161 -10.15 1.30 -8.83
C LYS A 161 -9.90 2.78 -8.56
N GLN A 162 -9.59 3.13 -7.30
CA GLN A 162 -9.31 4.51 -6.92
C GLN A 162 -8.04 5.05 -7.59
N ILE A 163 -6.97 4.26 -7.65
CA ILE A 163 -5.74 4.65 -8.35
C ILE A 163 -5.99 4.83 -9.85
N ASN A 164 -6.75 3.93 -10.46
CA ASN A 164 -7.14 4.06 -11.86
C ASN A 164 -7.93 5.34 -12.10
N PHE A 165 -8.88 5.68 -11.23
CA PHE A 165 -9.58 6.96 -11.30
C PHE A 165 -8.59 8.13 -11.29
N PHE A 166 -7.62 8.10 -10.38
CA PHE A 166 -6.63 9.15 -10.24
C PHE A 166 -5.67 9.29 -11.43
N ILE A 167 -5.15 8.18 -11.95
CA ILE A 167 -4.26 8.19 -13.14
C ILE A 167 -5.01 8.75 -14.36
N ASN A 168 -6.32 8.54 -14.43
CA ASN A 168 -7.17 9.04 -15.52
C ASN A 168 -7.62 10.49 -15.33
N THR A 169 -7.20 11.18 -14.26
CA THR A 169 -7.48 12.60 -14.09
C THR A 169 -6.52 13.46 -14.91
N ASP A 170 -6.92 14.69 -15.18
CA ASP A 170 -6.12 15.72 -15.84
C ASP A 170 -5.09 16.38 -14.91
N ILE A 171 -4.96 15.90 -13.68
CA ILE A 171 -4.07 16.42 -12.66
C ILE A 171 -3.03 15.36 -12.34
N GLU A 172 -1.77 15.73 -12.48
CA GLU A 172 -0.66 14.91 -12.01
C GLU A 172 -0.64 14.92 -10.48
N ILE A 173 -1.01 13.80 -9.87
CA ILE A 173 -1.07 13.67 -8.41
C ILE A 173 0.02 12.76 -7.83
N PHE A 174 0.64 11.90 -8.65
CA PHE A 174 1.64 10.96 -8.15
C PHE A 174 3.05 11.49 -8.38
N ASN A 175 3.83 11.61 -7.31
CA ASN A 175 5.16 12.19 -7.35
C ASN A 175 6.21 11.28 -8.00
N ASP A 176 6.01 9.96 -7.93
CA ASP A 176 6.96 8.95 -8.38
C ASP A 176 6.40 8.02 -9.46
N ALA A 177 5.29 8.40 -10.10
CA ALA A 177 4.62 7.58 -11.11
C ALA A 177 4.94 7.99 -12.56
N THR A 178 5.99 8.77 -12.82
CA THR A 178 6.28 9.26 -14.18
C THR A 178 7.47 8.57 -14.83
N ASP A 179 7.61 8.77 -16.13
CA ASP A 179 8.78 8.34 -16.89
C ASP A 179 10.06 9.12 -16.54
N SER A 180 9.89 10.34 -16.02
CA SER A 180 10.99 11.24 -15.66
C SER A 180 11.49 10.98 -14.23
N TYR A 181 10.59 10.60 -13.32
CA TYR A 181 10.87 10.41 -11.90
C TYR A 181 10.18 9.15 -11.37
N GLY A 182 10.92 8.30 -10.65
CA GLY A 182 10.36 7.18 -9.89
C GLY A 182 10.22 5.85 -10.63
N LYS A 183 9.86 5.84 -11.93
CA LYS A 183 9.69 4.63 -12.79
C LYS A 183 9.32 3.36 -12.01
N ARG A 184 8.18 3.41 -11.30
CA ARG A 184 7.69 2.38 -10.36
C ARG A 184 7.06 1.19 -11.09
N ARG A 185 7.89 0.45 -11.82
CA ARG A 185 7.48 -0.61 -12.74
C ARG A 185 6.77 -1.74 -12.02
N THR A 186 7.26 -2.16 -10.86
CA THR A 186 6.61 -3.21 -10.07
C THR A 186 5.23 -2.79 -9.62
N GLN A 187 5.07 -1.56 -9.13
CA GLN A 187 3.76 -1.09 -8.70
C GLN A 187 2.79 -0.94 -9.88
N TYR A 188 3.27 -0.49 -11.05
CA TYR A 188 2.49 -0.55 -12.28
C TYR A 188 2.15 -1.98 -12.70
N PHE A 189 3.07 -2.93 -12.58
CA PHE A 189 2.81 -4.34 -12.88
C PHE A 189 1.68 -4.89 -11.99
N ILE A 190 1.68 -4.60 -10.69
CA ILE A 190 0.61 -5.04 -9.78
C ILE A 190 -0.75 -4.45 -10.20
N LEU A 191 -0.79 -3.16 -10.56
CA LEU A 191 -2.01 -2.54 -11.09
C LEU A 191 -2.47 -3.19 -12.40
N ARG A 192 -1.56 -3.39 -13.34
CA ARG A 192 -1.84 -4.05 -14.63
C ARG A 192 -2.30 -5.49 -14.45
N LEU A 193 -1.78 -6.19 -13.45
CA LEU A 193 -2.19 -7.55 -13.11
C LEU A 193 -3.64 -7.58 -12.65
N ILE A 194 -4.04 -6.66 -11.76
CA ILE A 194 -5.45 -6.53 -11.35
C ILE A 194 -6.32 -6.08 -12.52
N ASN A 195 -5.89 -5.12 -13.34
CA ASN A 195 -6.64 -4.68 -14.52
C ASN A 195 -6.85 -5.86 -15.50
N ASN A 196 -5.82 -6.66 -15.75
CA ASN A 196 -5.90 -7.87 -16.57
C ASN A 196 -6.84 -8.92 -15.94
N TRP A 197 -6.83 -9.05 -14.61
CA TRP A 197 -7.75 -9.93 -13.89
C TRP A 197 -9.21 -9.48 -14.00
N GLN A 198 -9.45 -8.18 -13.81
CA GLN A 198 -10.77 -7.55 -13.82
C GLN A 198 -11.27 -7.16 -15.22
N LYS A 199 -10.44 -7.37 -16.25
CA LYS A 199 -10.70 -6.95 -17.65
C LYS A 199 -10.92 -5.43 -17.79
N TRP A 200 -10.18 -4.64 -17.03
CA TRP A 200 -10.14 -3.18 -17.16
C TRP A 200 -9.04 -2.73 -18.11
N SER A 201 -9.20 -1.52 -18.68
CA SER A 201 -8.14 -0.90 -19.49
C SER A 201 -7.03 -0.35 -18.61
N ASP A 202 -5.78 -0.52 -19.04
CA ASP A 202 -4.60 0.15 -18.46
C ASP A 202 -4.03 1.24 -19.38
N SER A 203 -4.66 1.54 -20.53
CA SER A 203 -4.08 2.28 -21.67
C SER A 203 -3.53 3.68 -21.40
N ASN A 204 -3.86 4.29 -20.26
CA ASN A 204 -3.44 5.65 -19.89
C ASN A 204 -2.24 5.66 -18.95
N TYR A 205 -1.59 4.52 -18.74
CA TYR A 205 -0.37 4.43 -17.93
C TYR A 205 0.84 5.01 -18.68
N PRO A 206 1.85 5.54 -17.96
CA PRO A 206 3.09 6.03 -18.56
C PRO A 206 3.88 4.90 -19.22
N LYS A 207 4.88 5.25 -20.03
CA LYS A 207 5.68 4.27 -20.77
C LYS A 207 6.38 3.27 -19.84
N CYS A 208 6.82 3.71 -18.66
CA CYS A 208 7.48 2.86 -17.67
C CYS A 208 6.59 1.72 -17.13
N ALA A 209 5.27 1.81 -17.29
CA ALA A 209 4.37 0.71 -16.96
C ALA A 209 4.49 -0.49 -17.93
N TYR A 210 5.09 -0.27 -19.11
CA TYR A 210 5.15 -1.23 -20.22
C TYR A 210 6.57 -1.55 -20.70
N ASP A 211 7.59 -0.82 -20.24
CA ASP A 211 8.96 -0.95 -20.75
C ASP A 211 9.78 -2.06 -20.06
N GLU A 212 9.16 -2.87 -19.18
CA GLU A 212 9.75 -4.08 -18.59
C GLU A 212 9.22 -5.35 -19.29
N PRO A 213 10.02 -5.99 -20.18
CA PRO A 213 9.58 -7.16 -20.94
C PRO A 213 9.12 -8.33 -20.06
N LEU A 214 9.78 -8.57 -18.92
CA LEU A 214 9.42 -9.68 -18.03
C LEU A 214 7.99 -9.51 -17.50
N PHE A 215 7.63 -8.30 -17.10
CA PHE A 215 6.29 -7.99 -16.59
C PHE A 215 5.23 -8.10 -17.67
N ASN A 216 5.52 -7.72 -18.92
CA ASN A 216 4.59 -7.91 -20.03
C ASN A 216 4.29 -9.41 -20.26
N ILE A 217 5.33 -10.24 -20.31
CA ILE A 217 5.19 -11.69 -20.47
C ILE A 217 4.39 -12.28 -19.32
N LEU A 218 4.67 -11.85 -18.07
CA LEU A 218 3.89 -12.28 -16.91
C LEU A 218 2.41 -11.88 -17.01
N ILE A 219 2.08 -10.66 -17.45
CA ILE A 219 0.69 -10.25 -17.65
C ILE A 219 -0.03 -11.13 -18.68
N ASP A 220 0.67 -11.56 -19.73
CA ASP A 220 0.10 -12.40 -20.77
C ASP A 220 -0.03 -13.87 -20.34
N GLU A 221 0.90 -14.36 -19.52
CA GLU A 221 1.06 -15.78 -19.24
C GLU A 221 0.79 -16.19 -17.77
N TRP A 222 0.44 -15.27 -16.85
CA TRP A 222 0.29 -15.62 -15.43
C TRP A 222 -0.77 -16.68 -15.14
N ARG A 223 -1.70 -16.95 -16.06
CA ARG A 223 -2.70 -18.02 -15.98
C ARG A 223 -2.28 -19.34 -16.63
N THR A 224 -1.06 -19.43 -17.18
CA THR A 224 -0.58 -20.65 -17.84
C THR A 224 -0.62 -21.86 -16.91
N GLU A 225 -0.97 -23.03 -17.45
CA GLU A 225 -0.89 -24.32 -16.77
C GLU A 225 0.49 -24.98 -16.96
N ASP A 226 1.34 -24.42 -17.82
CA ASP A 226 2.74 -24.86 -17.95
C ASP A 226 3.52 -24.46 -16.69
N MET A 227 3.69 -25.43 -15.79
CA MET A 227 4.37 -25.26 -14.50
C MET A 227 5.82 -24.83 -14.65
N ALA A 228 6.55 -25.37 -15.64
CA ALA A 228 7.95 -25.01 -15.86
C ALA A 228 8.05 -23.55 -16.37
N ARG A 229 7.09 -23.14 -17.21
CA ARG A 229 7.04 -21.77 -17.70
C ARG A 229 6.74 -20.76 -16.60
N ILE A 230 5.69 -20.97 -15.80
CA ILE A 230 5.35 -20.04 -14.72
C ILE A 230 6.43 -20.01 -13.64
N GLU A 231 7.04 -21.15 -13.30
CA GLU A 231 8.18 -21.21 -12.38
C GLU A 231 9.33 -20.33 -12.86
N HIS A 232 9.74 -20.51 -14.13
CA HIS A 232 10.83 -19.73 -14.72
C HIS A 232 10.55 -18.22 -14.67
N LEU A 233 9.35 -17.79 -15.08
CA LEU A 233 8.98 -16.37 -15.08
C LEU A 233 8.98 -15.77 -13.68
N LEU A 234 8.47 -16.51 -12.68
CA LEU A 234 8.45 -16.05 -11.29
C LEU A 234 9.86 -16.02 -10.67
N LEU A 235 10.73 -16.98 -10.98
CA LEU A 235 12.14 -16.92 -10.56
C LEU A 235 12.86 -15.71 -11.16
N CYS A 236 12.64 -15.42 -12.44
CA CYS A 236 13.17 -14.20 -13.05
C CYS A 236 12.63 -12.92 -12.39
N ALA A 237 11.38 -12.91 -11.94
CA ALA A 237 10.81 -11.78 -11.21
C ALA A 237 11.45 -11.61 -9.83
N LEU A 238 11.72 -12.71 -9.13
CA LEU A 238 12.48 -12.67 -7.86
C LEU A 238 13.92 -12.18 -8.06
N ASP A 239 14.59 -12.60 -9.12
CA ASP A 239 15.94 -12.10 -9.45
C ASP A 239 15.89 -10.59 -9.73
N ARG A 240 14.92 -10.13 -10.53
CA ARG A 240 14.67 -8.71 -10.78
C ARG A 240 14.41 -7.95 -9.49
N HIS A 241 13.57 -8.47 -8.60
CA HIS A 241 13.27 -7.86 -7.29
C HIS A 241 14.57 -7.48 -6.57
N THR A 242 15.51 -8.42 -6.46
CA THR A 242 16.79 -8.19 -5.77
C THR A 242 17.64 -7.10 -6.44
N HIS A 243 17.48 -6.88 -7.74
CA HIS A 243 18.14 -5.79 -8.47
C HIS A 243 17.48 -4.42 -8.22
N GLN A 244 16.20 -4.41 -7.87
CA GLN A 244 15.40 -3.21 -7.57
C GLN A 244 15.43 -2.80 -6.09
N CYS A 245 15.99 -3.62 -5.20
CA CYS A 245 16.17 -3.29 -3.78
C CYS A 245 17.41 -2.41 -3.56
N ARG A 246 17.32 -1.12 -3.92
CA ARG A 246 18.42 -0.15 -3.80
C ARG A 246 17.90 1.26 -3.60
N PRO A 247 18.59 2.11 -2.81
CA PRO A 247 18.22 3.51 -2.68
C PRO A 247 18.18 4.23 -4.03
N ASP A 248 17.18 5.08 -4.20
CA ASP A 248 17.09 6.01 -5.33
C ASP A 248 18.31 6.94 -5.33
N ASN A 249 18.71 7.40 -6.52
CA ASN A 249 19.72 8.43 -6.68
C ASN A 249 19.34 9.37 -7.82
N SER A 250 20.14 10.43 -8.03
CA SER A 250 19.85 11.46 -9.04
C SER A 250 19.77 10.95 -10.48
N LYS A 251 20.19 9.71 -10.76
CA LYS A 251 20.22 9.10 -12.10
C LYS A 251 19.36 7.85 -12.24
N ALA A 252 18.95 7.22 -11.14
CA ALA A 252 18.24 5.96 -11.15
C ALA A 252 17.24 5.88 -10.02
N PHE A 253 16.03 5.47 -10.38
CA PHE A 253 14.95 5.17 -9.46
C PHE A 253 14.66 3.67 -9.52
N PHE A 254 14.44 3.06 -8.36
CA PHE A 254 14.25 1.63 -8.22
C PHE A 254 12.89 1.31 -7.61
N ASP A 255 12.30 0.16 -7.96
CA ASP A 255 10.95 -0.20 -7.53
C ASP A 255 10.82 -0.40 -6.00
N PHE A 256 11.93 -0.76 -5.34
CA PHE A 256 12.02 -1.03 -3.90
C PHE A 256 13.13 -0.19 -3.26
N SER A 257 13.06 1.12 -3.44
CA SER A 257 14.09 2.05 -2.94
C SER A 257 14.01 2.34 -1.45
N SER A 258 12.86 2.07 -0.84
CA SER A 258 12.66 2.08 0.60
C SER A 258 13.01 0.71 1.17
N GLY A 259 13.94 0.68 2.11
CA GLY A 259 14.45 -0.56 2.68
C GLY A 259 13.34 -1.45 3.25
N PHE A 260 12.24 -0.88 3.77
CA PHE A 260 11.16 -1.63 4.42
C PHE A 260 10.40 -2.65 3.55
N TYR A 261 10.70 -2.75 2.25
CA TYR A 261 10.02 -3.60 1.29
C TYR A 261 10.94 -4.62 0.60
N GLU A 262 12.25 -4.60 0.87
CA GLU A 262 13.26 -5.33 0.10
C GLU A 262 13.13 -6.86 0.15
N TYR A 263 12.44 -7.39 1.18
CA TYR A 263 12.25 -8.82 1.40
C TYR A 263 10.85 -9.32 1.03
N ILE A 264 10.00 -8.45 0.47
CA ILE A 264 8.60 -8.77 0.18
C ILE A 264 8.38 -8.73 -1.34
N PRO A 265 8.44 -9.87 -2.04
CA PRO A 265 8.30 -9.92 -3.50
C PRO A 265 6.83 -9.79 -3.93
N TYR A 266 6.27 -8.58 -3.78
CA TYR A 266 4.86 -8.29 -4.06
C TYR A 266 4.43 -8.71 -5.47
N GLU A 267 5.27 -8.52 -6.47
CA GLU A 267 5.02 -8.93 -7.85
C GLU A 267 4.77 -10.44 -7.97
N VAL A 268 5.53 -11.25 -7.24
CA VAL A 268 5.42 -12.71 -7.26
C VAL A 268 4.26 -13.18 -6.39
N LEU A 269 4.15 -12.65 -5.16
CA LEU A 269 3.06 -12.99 -4.25
C LEU A 269 1.68 -12.66 -4.84
N SER A 270 1.57 -11.54 -5.56
CA SER A 270 0.33 -11.14 -6.24
C SER A 270 -0.07 -12.15 -7.31
N VAL A 271 0.87 -12.58 -8.16
CA VAL A 271 0.61 -13.60 -9.19
C VAL A 271 0.20 -14.92 -8.53
N LEU A 272 0.97 -15.39 -7.54
CA LEU A 272 0.70 -16.65 -6.85
C LEU A 272 -0.67 -16.62 -6.18
N ARG A 273 -1.06 -15.52 -5.52
CA ARG A 273 -2.39 -15.43 -4.89
C ARG A 273 -3.51 -15.45 -5.92
N LEU A 274 -3.41 -14.69 -7.01
CA LEU A 274 -4.46 -14.70 -8.02
C LEU A 274 -4.59 -16.06 -8.72
N ARG A 275 -3.48 -16.78 -8.90
CA ARG A 275 -3.51 -18.17 -9.37
C ARG A 275 -4.26 -19.08 -8.39
N GLU A 276 -3.95 -18.99 -7.10
CA GLU A 276 -4.64 -19.75 -6.05
C GLU A 276 -6.14 -19.46 -6.04
N LEU A 277 -6.54 -18.18 -6.14
CA LEU A 277 -7.94 -17.77 -6.24
C LEU A 277 -8.68 -18.41 -7.43
N LEU A 278 -7.99 -18.56 -8.56
CA LEU A 278 -8.56 -19.19 -9.76
C LEU A 278 -8.46 -20.72 -9.76
N GLY A 279 -7.96 -21.33 -8.68
CA GLY A 279 -7.76 -22.78 -8.59
C GLY A 279 -6.59 -23.30 -9.45
N LEU A 280 -5.70 -22.42 -9.91
CA LEU A 280 -4.50 -22.79 -10.66
C LEU A 280 -3.40 -23.25 -9.70
N GLN A 281 -2.65 -24.28 -10.09
CA GLN A 281 -1.52 -24.76 -9.31
C GLN A 281 -0.38 -23.74 -9.29
N ASN A 282 0.23 -23.52 -8.13
CA ASN A 282 1.41 -22.66 -7.97
C ASN A 282 2.72 -23.47 -7.99
N PRO A 283 3.79 -22.97 -8.64
CA PRO A 283 5.09 -23.64 -8.63
C PRO A 283 5.76 -23.53 -7.25
N VAL A 284 6.66 -24.47 -6.95
CA VAL A 284 7.57 -24.36 -5.81
C VAL A 284 8.76 -23.51 -6.24
N LEU A 285 8.98 -22.38 -5.57
CA LEU A 285 10.03 -21.43 -5.95
C LEU A 285 11.20 -21.49 -4.98
N GLU A 286 12.38 -21.88 -5.46
CA GLU A 286 13.60 -21.95 -4.65
C GLU A 286 14.47 -20.69 -4.75
N HIS A 287 14.21 -19.67 -3.94
CA HIS A 287 14.90 -18.39 -4.00
C HIS A 287 15.23 -17.84 -2.60
N VAL A 288 16.20 -16.91 -2.50
CA VAL A 288 16.58 -16.31 -1.20
C VAL A 288 15.40 -15.59 -0.52
N LEU A 289 14.52 -14.98 -1.31
CA LEU A 289 13.31 -14.29 -0.82
C LEU A 289 12.26 -15.28 -0.30
N THR A 290 12.05 -16.39 -1.01
CA THR A 290 11.05 -17.43 -0.65
C THR A 290 11.53 -18.32 0.50
N ASN A 291 12.81 -18.24 0.88
CA ASN A 291 13.36 -18.83 2.11
C ASN A 291 12.99 -18.06 3.39
N THR A 292 12.24 -16.97 3.28
CA THR A 292 11.71 -16.22 4.43
C THR A 292 10.18 -16.30 4.43
N PRO A 293 9.52 -16.21 5.59
CA PRO A 293 8.06 -16.16 5.63
C PRO A 293 7.47 -14.99 4.83
N LEU A 294 8.22 -13.90 4.63
CA LEU A 294 7.75 -12.74 3.87
C LEU A 294 7.65 -12.99 2.36
N GLY A 295 8.38 -13.98 1.83
CA GLY A 295 8.32 -14.38 0.43
C GLY A 295 7.43 -15.59 0.16
N GLN A 296 6.58 -15.97 1.11
CA GLN A 296 5.70 -17.15 1.02
C GLN A 296 4.23 -16.73 1.07
N LEU A 297 3.37 -17.52 0.41
CA LEU A 297 1.93 -17.39 0.62
C LEU A 297 1.56 -17.98 1.98
N HIS A 298 0.78 -17.22 2.74
CA HIS A 298 0.13 -17.69 3.97
C HIS A 298 -1.32 -18.07 3.67
N PRO A 299 -2.00 -18.82 4.55
CA PRO A 299 -3.44 -19.04 4.41
C PRO A 299 -4.19 -17.72 4.23
N ILE A 300 -5.22 -17.73 3.39
CA ILE A 300 -6.10 -16.56 3.23
C ILE A 300 -6.68 -16.21 4.59
N THR A 301 -6.58 -14.95 4.97
CA THR A 301 -7.16 -14.43 6.21
C THR A 301 -8.43 -13.66 5.90
N ASN A 302 -9.41 -13.69 6.82
CA ASN A 302 -10.58 -12.84 6.70
C ASN A 302 -10.21 -11.42 7.17
N PRO A 303 -10.29 -10.38 6.32
CA PRO A 303 -10.00 -9.01 6.72
C PRO A 303 -10.85 -8.53 7.91
N ASP A 304 -12.09 -9.03 8.03
CA ASP A 304 -13.00 -8.65 9.12
C ASP A 304 -12.47 -9.03 10.51
N ASN A 305 -11.59 -10.04 10.60
CA ASN A 305 -10.95 -10.43 11.87
C ASN A 305 -10.05 -9.32 12.43
N TYR A 306 -9.65 -8.35 11.61
CA TYR A 306 -8.75 -7.26 11.98
C TYR A 306 -9.47 -5.92 12.18
N MET A 307 -10.80 -5.88 12.00
CA MET A 307 -11.64 -4.73 12.34
C MET A 307 -11.95 -4.74 13.84
N ASP A 308 -11.00 -4.28 14.66
CA ASP A 308 -11.15 -4.24 16.11
C ASP A 308 -11.74 -2.91 16.61
N ASP A 309 -12.06 -2.86 17.92
CA ASP A 309 -12.63 -1.67 18.57
C ASP A 309 -11.76 -0.43 18.41
N PHE A 310 -10.44 -0.61 18.32
CA PHE A 310 -9.50 0.49 18.16
C PHE A 310 -9.61 1.11 16.75
N LEU A 311 -9.54 0.29 15.69
CA LEU A 311 -9.74 0.76 14.33
C LEU A 311 -11.15 1.34 14.13
N LEU A 312 -12.18 0.68 14.67
CA LEU A 312 -13.55 1.19 14.64
C LEU A 312 -13.68 2.54 15.35
N GLY A 313 -13.00 2.74 16.49
CA GLY A 313 -12.98 4.02 17.20
C GLY A 313 -12.39 5.15 16.34
N ILE A 314 -11.27 4.88 15.66
CA ILE A 314 -10.65 5.83 14.72
C ILE A 314 -11.61 6.15 13.59
N LEU A 315 -12.18 5.13 12.95
CA LEU A 315 -13.08 5.31 11.82
C LEU A 315 -14.32 6.11 12.22
N LYS A 316 -14.97 5.80 13.35
CA LYS A 316 -16.09 6.59 13.89
C LYS A 316 -15.75 8.07 14.01
N ARG A 317 -14.58 8.39 14.57
CA ARG A 317 -14.13 9.77 14.72
C ARG A 317 -13.92 10.45 13.36
N VAL A 318 -13.30 9.75 12.41
CA VAL A 318 -13.17 10.25 11.04
C VAL A 318 -14.53 10.53 10.41
N LEU A 319 -15.53 9.66 10.58
CA LEU A 319 -16.89 9.90 10.05
C LEU A 319 -17.57 11.11 10.69
N GLU A 320 -17.33 11.36 11.98
CA GLU A 320 -17.87 12.53 12.67
C GLU A 320 -17.26 13.84 12.15
N GLU A 321 -15.96 13.83 11.84
CA GLU A 321 -15.21 15.00 11.37
C GLU A 321 -15.38 15.21 9.85
N TYR A 322 -15.53 14.14 9.07
CA TYR A 322 -15.66 14.15 7.62
C TYR A 322 -16.86 13.27 7.18
N PRO A 323 -18.11 13.73 7.32
CA PRO A 323 -19.30 12.92 7.01
C PRO A 323 -19.42 12.49 5.54
N ASP A 324 -18.77 13.21 4.63
CA ASP A 324 -18.78 12.92 3.18
C ASP A 324 -17.68 11.91 2.77
N PHE A 325 -16.78 11.54 3.70
CA PHE A 325 -15.72 10.54 3.52
C PHE A 325 -16.25 9.11 3.23
N VAL A 326 -17.56 8.91 3.40
CA VAL A 326 -18.17 7.64 3.83
C VAL A 326 -19.03 7.02 2.74
N ASP A 327 -19.53 7.83 1.81
CA ASP A 327 -20.57 7.41 0.88
C ASP A 327 -20.09 6.30 -0.08
N ASP A 328 -18.78 6.18 -0.34
CA ASP A 328 -18.21 5.11 -1.18
C ASP A 328 -17.76 3.86 -0.39
N LEU A 329 -17.44 4.01 0.91
CA LEU A 329 -16.81 2.96 1.74
C LEU A 329 -17.81 2.22 2.65
N PHE A 330 -18.86 2.91 3.13
CA PHE A 330 -19.82 2.38 4.10
C PHE A 330 -21.30 2.56 3.70
N ALA A 331 -21.60 3.04 2.48
CA ALA A 331 -22.98 3.05 1.98
C ALA A 331 -23.53 1.65 1.70
N GLY A 332 -24.85 1.51 1.59
CA GLY A 332 -25.50 0.23 1.28
C GLY A 332 -24.92 -0.44 0.02
N GLY A 333 -24.36 -1.64 0.18
CA GLY A 333 -23.68 -2.39 -0.91
C GLY A 333 -22.18 -2.09 -1.09
N SER A 334 -21.59 -1.23 -0.25
CA SER A 334 -20.14 -1.02 -0.16
C SER A 334 -19.46 -2.08 0.73
N LEU A 335 -18.12 -2.08 0.73
CA LEU A 335 -17.29 -3.10 1.41
C LEU A 335 -17.58 -3.22 2.92
N PHE A 336 -18.02 -2.12 3.56
CA PHE A 336 -18.26 -2.06 5.00
C PHE A 336 -19.67 -1.54 5.34
N ALA A 337 -20.64 -1.76 4.45
CA ALA A 337 -22.01 -1.26 4.58
C ALA A 337 -22.68 -1.58 5.92
N ASP A 338 -22.36 -2.74 6.51
CA ASP A 338 -22.97 -3.22 7.75
C ASP A 338 -22.22 -2.80 9.02
N THR A 339 -21.03 -2.18 8.87
CA THR A 339 -20.17 -1.80 10.00
C THR A 339 -20.77 -0.65 10.84
N PHE A 340 -21.65 0.17 10.27
CA PHE A 340 -22.21 1.36 10.90
C PHE A 340 -23.74 1.43 10.89
N GLN A 341 -24.47 0.30 10.94
CA GLN A 341 -25.94 0.33 11.04
C GLN A 341 -26.44 1.02 12.33
N GLN A 342 -26.49 2.36 12.28
CA GLN A 342 -27.28 3.35 13.00
C GLN A 342 -26.69 4.74 12.69
N THR A 343 -27.11 5.38 11.59
CA THR A 343 -26.88 6.82 11.42
C THR A 343 -27.86 7.58 12.32
N PRO A 344 -27.43 8.53 13.17
CA PRO A 344 -28.34 9.54 13.69
C PRO A 344 -28.76 10.43 12.52
N SER A 345 -30.05 10.81 12.49
CA SER A 345 -30.66 11.65 11.45
C SER A 345 -29.78 12.83 11.02
N LYS A 346 -29.66 13.05 9.71
CA LYS A 346 -29.13 14.29 9.09
C LYS A 346 -29.71 15.51 9.80
N LYS A 347 -28.94 16.16 10.68
CA LYS A 347 -29.23 17.53 11.10
C LYS A 347 -28.67 18.47 10.05
N SER A 348 -29.56 19.16 9.36
CA SER A 348 -29.22 20.28 8.50
C SER A 348 -28.52 21.38 9.32
N TRP A 349 -27.27 21.70 9.01
CA TRP A 349 -26.57 22.82 9.61
C TRP A 349 -27.12 24.15 9.11
N LYS A 350 -27.53 25.02 10.04
CA LYS A 350 -27.79 26.43 9.80
C LYS A 350 -26.48 27.19 10.01
N PHE A 351 -25.97 27.82 8.96
CA PHE A 351 -24.84 28.73 9.07
C PHE A 351 -25.21 29.97 9.90
N TRP A 352 -24.28 30.36 10.77
CA TRP A 352 -24.27 31.58 11.57
C TRP A 352 -24.66 32.82 10.75
N LYS A 353 -25.68 33.56 11.22
CA LYS A 353 -25.85 34.98 10.84
C LYS A 353 -25.18 35.83 11.92
N LYS A 354 -24.31 36.73 11.42
CA LYS A 354 -23.62 37.88 12.03
C LYS A 354 -23.76 38.11 13.52
#